data_AF-A0A957FJI5-F1
#
_entry.id   AF-A0A957FJI5-F1
#
_cell.length_a   1.000
_cell.length_b   1.000
_cell.length_c   1.000
_cell.angle_alpha   90.00
_cell.angle_beta   90.00
_cell.angle_gamma   90.00
#
_symmetry.space_group_name_H-M   'P 1'
#
loop_
_entity.id
_entity.type
_entity.pdbx_description
1 polymer ?
#
loop_
_entity_poly.entity_id
_entity_poly.type
_entity_poly.pdbx_seq_one_letter_code
_entity_poly.pdbx_strand_id
1 'polypeptide(L)'
;RSKNWTPLSPRRLPQLVLVEMGLGALIILFVGLVTSAPNPKGPEFTPFDPDNVLGTVSAPVGDMLISFSAKPNRPGQNVFLVRAVSSRRPQPAEVLRVITRLTYLEEEIGTITVDAQEIDEGQYHIGGSYFSLPGRWGVEVAVRRQGLEDTVTQFEWVVPPAGGGQPVIISNRPIETVFSWLSLMGLGGLVLVLVWVMLRRRRVAKRRRGVDLPNDLEVTAVPATTVVAK
;
A
#
# COMPACT_ATOMS: atom_id res chain seq x y z
N ARG A 1 3.65 -39.99 -45.49
CA ARG A 1 2.76 -38.82 -45.64
C ARG A 1 1.67 -38.95 -44.58
N SER A 2 1.74 -38.10 -43.56
CA SER A 2 0.80 -38.00 -42.43
C SER A 2 -0.57 -37.50 -42.89
N LYS A 3 -1.66 -38.03 -42.33
CA LYS A 3 -2.90 -37.27 -42.05
C LYS A 3 -3.94 -38.15 -41.34
N ASN A 4 -4.69 -37.51 -40.45
CA ASN A 4 -5.84 -38.02 -39.67
C ASN A 4 -5.55 -38.40 -38.20
N TRP A 5 -4.54 -37.79 -37.57
CA TRP A 5 -4.50 -37.73 -36.10
C TRP A 5 -5.33 -36.52 -35.63
N THR A 6 -6.63 -36.72 -35.44
CA THR A 6 -7.46 -35.84 -34.61
C THR A 6 -8.13 -36.71 -33.54
N PRO A 7 -7.63 -36.73 -32.30
CA PRO A 7 -8.10 -37.64 -31.25
C PRO A 7 -9.50 -37.33 -30.72
N LEU A 8 -10.18 -36.31 -31.28
CA LEU A 8 -11.45 -35.79 -30.76
C LEU A 8 -12.51 -35.71 -31.86
N SER A 9 -13.66 -36.35 -31.62
CA SER A 9 -14.79 -36.29 -32.54
C SER A 9 -15.24 -34.84 -32.78
N PRO A 10 -15.51 -34.41 -34.03
CA PRO A 10 -15.93 -33.04 -34.37
C PRO A 10 -17.18 -32.55 -33.60
N ARG A 11 -18.00 -33.49 -33.14
CA ARG A 11 -19.20 -33.22 -32.35
C ARG A 11 -18.93 -32.81 -30.89
N ARG A 12 -17.75 -33.13 -30.35
CA ARG A 12 -17.33 -32.80 -28.97
C ARG A 12 -16.48 -31.53 -28.89
N LEU A 13 -15.90 -31.11 -30.02
CA LEU A 13 -15.10 -29.89 -30.14
C LEU A 13 -15.82 -28.61 -29.62
N PRO A 14 -17.09 -28.32 -29.99
CA PRO A 14 -17.77 -27.14 -29.45
C PRO A 14 -18.05 -27.22 -27.95
N GLN A 15 -18.12 -28.44 -27.38
CA GLN A 15 -18.34 -28.62 -25.95
C GLN A 15 -17.06 -28.36 -25.15
N LEU A 16 -15.91 -28.74 -25.68
CA LEU A 16 -14.60 -28.46 -25.08
C LEU A 16 -14.31 -26.96 -25.08
N VAL A 17 -14.56 -26.28 -26.21
CA VAL A 17 -14.38 -24.83 -26.33
C VAL A 17 -15.26 -24.06 -25.34
N LEU A 18 -16.51 -24.50 -25.15
CA LEU A 18 -17.41 -23.90 -24.16
C LEU A 18 -16.92 -24.06 -22.72
N VAL A 19 -16.36 -25.23 -22.38
CA VAL A 19 -15.79 -25.48 -21.05
C VAL A 19 -14.54 -24.62 -20.82
N GLU A 20 -13.68 -24.53 -21.83
CA GLU A 20 -12.45 -23.73 -21.78
C GLU A 20 -12.75 -22.23 -21.62
N MET A 21 -13.70 -21.69 -22.37
CA MET A 21 -14.14 -20.31 -22.20
C MET A 21 -14.77 -20.06 -20.82
N GLY A 22 -15.55 -21.02 -20.30
CA GLY A 22 -16.10 -20.93 -18.95
C GLY A 22 -15.02 -20.90 -17.87
N LEU A 23 -13.99 -21.73 -18.02
CA LEU A 23 -12.84 -21.76 -17.11
C LEU A 23 -12.04 -20.47 -17.16
N GLY A 24 -11.78 -19.94 -18.37
CA GLY A 24 -11.09 -18.66 -18.54
C GLY A 24 -11.84 -17.50 -17.89
N ALA A 25 -13.16 -17.42 -18.08
CA ALA A 25 -14.00 -16.40 -17.45
C ALA A 25 -13.98 -16.49 -15.91
N LEU A 26 -14.03 -17.71 -15.37
CA LEU A 26 -13.95 -17.95 -13.92
C LEU A 26 -12.62 -17.44 -13.34
N ILE A 27 -11.50 -17.74 -14.02
CA ILE A 27 -10.17 -17.30 -13.58
C ILE A 27 -10.08 -15.77 -13.59
N ILE A 28 -10.55 -15.10 -14.64
CA ILE A 28 -10.52 -13.63 -14.72
C ILE A 28 -11.35 -13.01 -13.58
N LEU A 29 -12.54 -13.56 -13.31
CA LEU A 29 -13.41 -13.10 -12.21
C LEU A 29 -12.70 -13.24 -10.86
N PHE A 30 -12.04 -14.39 -10.64
CA PHE A 30 -11.34 -14.67 -9.39
C PHE A 30 -10.12 -13.75 -9.20
N VAL A 31 -9.33 -13.51 -10.25
CA VAL A 31 -8.21 -12.56 -10.23
C VAL A 31 -8.69 -11.14 -9.93
N GLY A 32 -9.79 -10.70 -10.55
CA GLY A 32 -10.40 -9.39 -10.26
C GLY A 32 -10.79 -9.24 -8.79
N LEU A 33 -11.37 -10.28 -8.19
CA LEU A 33 -11.75 -10.30 -6.78
C LEU A 33 -10.54 -10.22 -5.84
N VAL A 34 -9.46 -10.95 -6.15
CA VAL A 34 -8.25 -10.94 -5.32
C VAL A 34 -7.48 -9.62 -5.46
N THR A 35 -7.46 -9.03 -6.66
CA THR A 35 -6.72 -7.79 -6.95
C THR A 35 -7.48 -6.52 -6.55
N SER A 36 -8.78 -6.61 -6.21
CA SER A 36 -9.55 -5.44 -5.77
C SER A 36 -9.32 -5.03 -4.31
N ALA A 37 -8.51 -5.78 -3.56
CA ALA A 37 -8.17 -5.40 -2.19
C ALA A 37 -7.40 -4.07 -2.18
N PRO A 38 -7.79 -3.09 -1.35
CA PRO A 38 -7.05 -1.83 -1.25
C PRO A 38 -5.62 -2.10 -0.78
N ASN A 39 -4.65 -1.43 -1.40
CA ASN A 39 -3.27 -1.47 -0.95
C ASN A 39 -3.19 -1.05 0.53
N PRO A 40 -2.39 -1.72 1.37
CA PRO A 40 -2.10 -1.26 2.72
C PRO A 40 -1.58 0.18 2.65
N LYS A 41 -2.36 1.13 3.17
CA LYS A 41 -1.88 2.49 3.37
C LYS A 41 -1.00 2.47 4.61
N GLY A 42 0.26 2.87 4.47
CA GLY A 42 1.17 3.05 5.60
C GLY A 42 0.63 4.07 6.61
N PRO A 43 1.24 4.17 7.81
CA PRO A 43 0.81 5.12 8.83
C PRO A 43 0.70 6.53 8.23
N GLU A 44 -0.46 7.15 8.44
CA GLU A 44 -0.74 8.50 7.99
C GLU A 44 0.17 9.46 8.75
N PHE A 45 1.14 10.05 8.04
CA PHE A 45 1.96 11.11 8.60
C PHE A 45 1.05 12.31 8.86
N THR A 46 0.92 12.73 10.12
CA THR A 46 0.24 13.98 10.46
C THR A 46 0.81 15.10 9.60
N PRO A 47 -0.03 15.84 8.84
CA PRO A 47 0.45 16.92 7.99
C PRO A 47 1.33 17.86 8.79
N PHE A 48 2.50 18.17 8.24
CA PHE A 48 3.39 19.20 8.74
C PHE A 48 2.60 20.51 8.85
N ASP A 49 2.40 21.02 10.07
CA ASP A 49 1.85 22.34 10.31
C ASP A 49 3.00 23.36 10.15
N PRO A 50 3.06 24.11 9.04
CA PRO A 50 4.17 25.04 8.77
C PRO A 50 4.20 26.21 9.75
N ASP A 51 3.08 26.48 10.43
CA ASP A 51 2.90 27.68 11.24
C ASP A 51 3.27 27.47 12.72
N ASN A 52 3.48 26.22 13.16
CA ASN A 52 3.69 25.87 14.58
C ASN A 52 5.11 25.42 14.94
N VAL A 53 6.04 25.45 14.01
CA VAL A 53 7.42 25.04 14.24
C VAL A 53 8.29 26.23 13.87
N LEU A 54 9.01 26.80 14.84
CA LEU A 54 10.12 27.72 14.53
C LEU A 54 11.01 26.99 13.52
N GLY A 55 10.89 27.29 12.23
CA GLY A 55 11.60 26.51 11.21
C GLY A 55 13.10 26.76 11.29
N THR A 56 13.47 27.96 11.70
CA THR A 56 14.85 28.41 11.90
C THR A 56 14.82 29.64 12.82
N VAL A 57 15.70 29.68 13.82
CA VAL A 57 15.97 30.86 14.64
C VAL A 57 17.32 31.43 14.24
N SER A 58 17.52 32.74 14.38
CA SER A 58 18.78 33.39 14.01
C SER A 58 19.07 34.58 14.90
N ALA A 59 20.34 34.77 15.25
CA ALA A 59 20.81 35.91 16.02
C ALA A 59 22.18 36.39 15.49
N PRO A 60 22.36 37.71 15.32
CA PRO A 60 23.69 38.28 15.13
C PRO A 60 24.43 38.33 16.46
N VAL A 61 25.68 37.86 16.49
CA VAL A 61 26.58 37.98 17.65
C VAL A 61 27.95 38.42 17.18
N GLY A 62 28.36 39.62 17.61
CA GLY A 62 29.59 40.25 17.13
C GLY A 62 29.56 40.44 15.62
N ASP A 63 30.48 39.77 14.92
CA ASP A 63 30.62 39.77 13.46
C ASP A 63 30.14 38.47 12.81
N MET A 64 29.30 37.70 13.50
CA MET A 64 28.72 36.44 13.03
C MET A 64 27.20 36.53 13.00
N LEU A 65 26.58 35.91 11.99
CA LEU A 65 25.16 35.56 11.99
C LEU A 65 25.06 34.05 12.24
N ILE A 66 24.45 33.69 13.37
CA ILE A 66 24.26 32.30 13.77
C ILE A 66 22.79 31.94 13.61
N SER A 67 22.51 30.84 12.92
CA SER A 67 21.17 30.29 12.75
C SER A 67 21.12 28.85 13.23
N PHE A 68 20.00 28.45 13.83
CA PHE A 68 19.75 27.08 14.26
C PHE A 68 18.38 26.61 13.74
N SER A 69 18.31 25.35 13.32
CA SER A 69 17.05 24.69 12.96
C SER A 69 17.09 23.21 13.32
N ALA A 70 15.92 22.63 13.60
CA ALA A 70 15.75 21.20 13.84
C ALA A 70 14.59 20.66 12.99
N LYS A 71 14.80 19.55 12.29
CA LYS A 71 13.76 18.86 11.50
C LYS A 71 13.74 17.37 11.85
N PRO A 72 12.57 16.76 12.08
CA PRO A 72 11.21 17.31 11.97
C PRO A 72 10.73 18.15 13.18
N ASN A 73 11.63 18.49 14.12
CA ASN A 73 11.30 19.09 15.41
C ASN A 73 10.28 18.27 16.20
N ARG A 74 10.65 17.02 16.51
CA ARG A 74 9.83 16.10 17.30
C ARG A 74 10.69 15.40 18.33
N PRO A 75 10.11 14.85 19.42
CA PRO A 75 10.85 13.96 20.29
C PRO A 75 11.45 12.79 19.51
N GLY A 76 12.72 12.47 19.76
CA GLY A 76 13.47 11.42 19.07
C GLY A 76 14.39 11.96 17.97
N GLN A 77 14.47 11.23 16.85
CA GLN A 77 15.44 11.49 15.79
C GLN A 77 15.17 12.83 15.09
N ASN A 78 16.17 13.70 15.09
CA ASN A 78 16.17 14.94 14.33
C ASN A 78 17.48 15.11 13.55
N VAL A 79 17.41 15.96 12.54
CA VAL A 79 18.55 16.59 11.89
C VAL A 79 18.55 18.05 12.33
N PHE A 80 19.66 18.47 12.92
CA PHE A 80 19.86 19.85 13.33
C PHE A 80 20.83 20.50 12.35
N LEU A 81 20.53 21.72 11.93
CA LEU A 81 21.40 22.52 11.09
C LEU A 81 21.79 23.78 11.83
N VAL A 82 23.08 24.05 11.87
CA VAL A 82 23.66 25.28 12.38
C VAL A 82 24.31 26.00 11.22
N ARG A 83 23.96 27.26 11.03
CA ARG A 83 24.66 28.15 10.10
C ARG A 83 25.44 29.17 10.91
N ALA A 84 26.73 29.30 10.65
CA ALA A 84 27.60 30.27 11.31
C ALA A 84 28.42 31.00 10.25
N VAL A 85 27.96 32.18 9.84
CA VAL A 85 28.58 32.95 8.76
C VAL A 85 29.08 34.29 9.26
N SER A 86 30.23 34.75 8.77
CA SER A 86 30.72 36.09 9.10
C SER A 86 29.97 37.16 8.31
N SER A 87 29.64 38.27 8.97
CA SER A 87 29.07 39.46 8.34
C SER A 87 30.13 40.37 7.70
N ARG A 88 31.42 40.14 7.99
CA ARG A 88 32.55 40.92 7.46
C ARG A 88 33.22 40.19 6.29
N ARG A 89 33.71 40.98 5.32
CA ARG A 89 34.47 40.48 4.16
C ARG A 89 35.79 41.25 4.01
N PRO A 90 36.95 40.57 3.89
CA PRO A 90 37.12 39.12 4.04
C PRO A 90 36.81 38.64 5.47
N GLN A 91 36.59 37.33 5.62
CA GLN A 91 36.31 36.74 6.92
C GLN A 91 37.50 36.95 7.88
N PRO A 92 37.28 37.43 9.11
CA PRO A 92 38.39 37.77 10.02
C PRO A 92 39.22 36.58 10.51
N ALA A 93 38.60 35.41 10.66
CA ALA A 93 39.25 34.18 11.10
C ALA A 93 38.44 32.95 10.66
N GLU A 94 39.13 31.86 10.37
CA GLU A 94 38.53 30.56 10.04
C GLU A 94 37.76 29.97 11.24
N VAL A 95 36.63 29.31 10.96
CA VAL A 95 35.87 28.58 11.97
C VAL A 95 36.51 27.20 12.15
N LEU A 96 36.95 26.92 13.37
CA LEU A 96 37.61 25.65 13.71
C LEU A 96 36.63 24.59 14.19
N ARG A 97 35.57 25.02 14.90
CA ARG A 97 34.60 24.12 15.51
C ARG A 97 33.29 24.85 15.80
N VAL A 98 32.19 24.14 15.64
CA VAL A 98 30.88 24.57 16.12
C VAL A 98 30.39 23.54 17.13
N ILE A 99 30.07 24.00 18.33
CA ILE A 99 29.63 23.17 19.45
C ILE A 99 28.21 23.61 19.80
N THR A 100 27.31 22.65 19.93
CA THR A 100 25.92 22.92 20.37
C THR A 100 25.67 22.26 21.71
N ARG A 101 25.12 23.01 22.66
CA ARG A 101 24.65 22.50 23.95
C ARG A 101 23.13 22.56 23.99
N LEU A 102 22.52 21.44 24.35
CA LEU A 102 21.08 21.25 24.39
C LEU A 102 20.69 20.96 25.84
N THR A 103 19.87 21.83 26.43
CA THR A 103 19.42 21.74 27.82
C THR A 103 17.90 21.76 27.85
N TYR A 104 17.27 20.80 28.51
CA TYR A 104 15.82 20.86 28.72
C TYR A 104 15.51 21.89 29.82
N LEU A 105 14.53 22.75 29.58
CA LEU A 105 14.26 23.91 30.45
C LEU A 105 13.11 23.69 31.43
N GLU A 106 12.38 22.59 31.33
CA GLU A 106 11.23 22.30 32.20
C GLU A 106 11.64 21.46 33.42
N GLU A 107 12.65 20.60 33.25
CA GLU A 107 13.23 19.77 34.32
C GLU A 107 14.74 19.61 34.12
N GLU A 108 15.48 19.52 35.23
CA GLU A 108 16.94 19.35 35.21
C GLU A 108 17.33 17.90 34.89
N ILE A 109 17.33 17.56 33.60
CA ILE A 109 17.74 16.24 33.09
C ILE A 109 19.19 16.24 32.56
N GLY A 110 19.90 17.38 32.69
CA GLY A 110 21.27 17.59 32.22
C GLY A 110 21.38 18.35 30.90
N THR A 111 22.64 18.61 30.51
CA THR A 111 23.01 19.30 29.27
C THR A 111 23.76 18.35 28.35
N ILE A 112 23.30 18.24 27.11
CA ILE A 112 23.95 17.44 26.08
C ILE A 112 24.85 18.36 25.26
N THR A 113 26.13 18.05 25.16
CA THR A 113 27.09 18.80 24.32
C THR A 113 27.44 17.96 23.09
N VAL A 114 27.32 18.55 21.90
CA VAL A 114 27.57 17.88 20.62
C VAL A 114 28.38 18.77 19.71
N ASP A 115 29.39 18.19 19.08
CA ASP A 115 30.14 18.85 18.01
C ASP A 115 29.38 18.74 16.69
N ALA A 116 29.20 19.88 16.02
CA ALA A 116 28.61 19.92 14.69
C ALA A 116 29.67 19.59 13.63
N GLN A 117 29.28 18.81 12.63
CA GLN A 117 30.14 18.48 11.49
C GLN A 117 29.86 19.45 10.35
N GLU A 118 30.91 20.02 9.78
CA GLU A 118 30.81 20.89 8.61
C GLU A 118 30.38 20.09 7.37
N ILE A 119 29.40 20.63 6.65
CA ILE A 119 28.90 20.06 5.39
C ILE A 119 29.19 20.96 4.18
N ASP A 120 29.27 22.27 4.41
CA ASP A 120 29.58 23.31 3.44
C ASP A 120 30.11 24.53 4.21
N GLU A 121 30.70 25.51 3.52
CA GLU A 121 31.32 26.68 4.15
C GLU A 121 30.31 27.41 5.06
N GLY A 122 30.57 27.39 6.37
CA GLY A 122 29.71 28.02 7.38
C GLY A 122 28.37 27.30 7.62
N GLN A 123 28.21 26.07 7.12
CA GLN A 123 27.06 25.19 7.37
C GLN A 123 27.49 23.91 8.07
N TYR A 124 26.81 23.61 9.17
CA TYR A 124 27.12 22.48 10.02
C TYR A 124 25.86 21.68 10.31
N HIS A 125 25.98 20.36 10.36
CA HIS A 125 24.90 19.48 10.78
C HIS A 125 25.21 18.76 12.09
N ILE A 126 24.16 18.34 12.77
CA ILE A 126 24.21 17.42 13.89
C ILE A 126 23.09 16.41 13.64
N GLY A 127 23.42 15.12 13.71
CA GLY A 127 22.44 14.02 13.58
C GLY A 127 22.30 13.30 14.90
N GLY A 128 21.07 13.12 15.39
CA GLY A 128 20.84 12.34 16.60
C GLY A 128 19.47 12.53 17.22
N SER A 129 19.26 11.85 18.34
CA SER A 129 18.02 11.88 19.11
C SER A 129 18.18 12.69 20.40
N TYR A 130 18.52 13.98 20.25
CA TYR A 130 18.84 14.83 21.41
C TYR A 130 17.63 15.50 22.05
N PHE A 131 16.60 15.82 21.26
CA PHE A 131 15.30 16.22 21.81
C PHE A 131 14.56 14.97 22.28
N SER A 132 14.79 14.57 23.54
CA SER A 132 14.18 13.38 24.14
C SER A 132 12.73 13.59 24.57
N LEU A 133 12.38 14.82 24.93
CA LEU A 133 11.10 15.21 25.50
C LEU A 133 10.47 16.37 24.72
N PRO A 134 9.13 16.42 24.64
CA PRO A 134 8.45 17.62 24.21
C PRO A 134 8.57 18.72 25.28
N GLY A 135 8.50 19.98 24.84
CA GLY A 135 8.60 21.14 25.72
C GLY A 135 9.69 22.11 25.29
N ARG A 136 10.10 23.00 26.21
CA ARG A 136 11.12 24.02 25.98
C ARG A 136 12.54 23.49 26.16
N TRP A 137 13.39 23.83 25.20
CA TRP A 137 14.81 23.49 25.16
C TRP A 137 15.64 24.77 25.00
N GLY A 138 16.72 24.88 25.76
CA GLY A 138 17.77 25.86 25.58
C GLY A 138 18.79 25.30 24.61
N VAL A 139 19.03 26.01 23.52
CA VAL A 139 20.01 25.66 22.49
C VAL A 139 21.10 26.72 22.52
N GLU A 140 22.26 26.36 23.05
CA GLU A 140 23.44 27.22 23.02
C GLU A 140 24.35 26.78 21.89
N VAL A 141 24.75 27.73 21.03
CA VAL A 141 25.68 27.49 19.93
C VAL A 141 26.94 28.29 20.19
N ALA A 142 28.07 27.60 20.32
CA ALA A 142 29.40 28.18 20.48
C ALA A 142 30.23 27.94 19.21
N VAL A 143 30.69 29.03 18.60
CA VAL A 143 31.53 29.01 17.40
C VAL A 143 32.95 29.38 17.78
N ARG A 144 33.87 28.44 17.64
CA ARG A 144 35.29 28.63 17.88
C ARG A 144 36.00 29.03 16.60
N ARG A 145 36.72 30.15 16.64
CA ARG A 145 37.49 30.69 15.51
C ARG A 145 38.96 30.79 15.82
N GLN A 146 39.81 30.68 14.80
CA GLN A 146 41.25 30.71 14.97
C GLN A 146 41.71 32.06 15.54
N GLY A 147 42.34 32.04 16.72
CA GLY A 147 42.91 33.23 17.35
C GLY A 147 41.89 34.26 17.86
N LEU A 148 40.59 33.92 17.89
CA LEU A 148 39.53 34.75 18.45
C LEU A 148 38.83 34.02 19.60
N GLU A 149 38.16 34.78 20.47
CA GLU A 149 37.31 34.23 21.52
C GLU A 149 36.07 33.53 20.93
N ASP A 150 35.58 32.51 21.65
CA ASP A 150 34.40 31.76 21.23
C ASP A 150 33.19 32.69 21.16
N THR A 151 32.48 32.66 20.03
CA THR A 151 31.24 33.42 19.84
C THR A 151 30.07 32.55 20.26
N VAL A 152 29.37 32.92 21.33
CA VAL A 152 28.30 32.13 21.93
C VAL A 152 26.95 32.82 21.76
N THR A 153 25.93 32.06 21.37
CA THR A 153 24.54 32.52 21.34
C THR A 153 23.61 31.47 21.93
N GLN A 154 22.49 31.90 22.50
CA GLN A 154 21.50 31.01 23.08
C GLN A 154 20.12 31.28 22.47
N PHE A 155 19.42 30.20 22.13
CA PHE A 155 18.06 30.21 21.63
C PHE A 155 17.16 29.42 22.57
N GLU A 156 15.91 29.88 22.69
CA GLU A 156 14.84 29.06 23.23
C GLU A 156 14.15 28.35 22.06
N TRP A 157 13.98 27.04 22.19
CA TRP A 157 13.42 26.17 21.17
C TRP A 157 12.27 25.36 21.74
N VAL A 158 11.14 25.31 21.04
CA VAL A 158 9.96 24.56 21.51
C VAL A 158 9.80 23.31 20.66
N VAL A 159 9.82 22.15 21.32
CA VAL A 159 9.53 20.85 20.71
C VAL A 159 8.06 20.52 20.99
N PRO A 160 7.20 20.44 19.97
CA PRO A 160 5.80 20.10 20.18
C PRO A 160 5.65 18.69 20.78
N PRO A 161 4.59 18.43 21.56
CA PRO A 161 4.22 17.07 21.94
C PRO A 161 4.11 16.21 20.69
N ALA A 162 4.60 14.97 20.77
CA ALA A 162 4.36 14.00 19.71
C ALA A 162 2.85 13.88 19.56
N GLY A 163 2.30 14.48 18.49
CA GLY A 163 0.89 14.37 18.19
C GLY A 163 0.58 12.89 18.11
N GLY A 164 -0.23 12.38 19.06
CA GLY A 164 -0.77 11.05 18.96
C GLY A 164 -1.34 10.91 17.56
N GLY A 165 -0.84 9.95 16.78
CA GLY A 165 -1.26 9.77 15.41
C GLY A 165 -2.77 9.82 15.38
N GLN A 166 -3.34 10.78 14.65
CA GLN A 166 -4.78 10.84 14.48
C GLN A 166 -5.20 9.44 14.06
N PRO A 167 -6.18 8.80 14.74
CA PRO A 167 -6.57 7.45 14.41
C PRO A 167 -6.88 7.45 12.92
N VAL A 168 -6.20 6.61 12.15
CA VAL A 168 -6.43 6.46 10.70
C VAL A 168 -7.93 6.28 10.56
N ILE A 169 -8.62 7.33 10.09
CA ILE A 169 -10.04 7.25 9.81
C ILE A 169 -10.10 6.44 8.53
N ILE A 170 -10.08 5.12 8.69
CA ILE A 170 -10.31 4.19 7.60
C ILE A 170 -11.73 4.50 7.15
N SER A 171 -11.85 5.19 6.02
CA SER A 171 -13.11 5.28 5.30
C SER A 171 -13.43 3.89 4.79
N ASN A 172 -14.01 3.07 5.67
CA ASN A 172 -14.53 1.73 5.39
C ASN A 172 -15.81 1.81 4.56
N ARG A 173 -15.98 2.80 3.66
CA ARG A 173 -17.10 2.78 2.72
C ARG A 173 -16.86 1.60 1.80
N PRO A 174 -17.61 0.48 1.97
CA PRO A 174 -17.43 -0.67 1.12
C PRO A 174 -17.87 -0.23 -0.28
N ILE A 175 -17.08 -0.51 -1.31
CA ILE A 175 -17.49 -0.36 -2.72
C ILE A 175 -18.54 -1.44 -3.11
N GLU A 176 -19.21 -2.04 -2.12
CA GLU A 176 -20.09 -3.21 -2.24
C GLU A 176 -21.35 -2.98 -3.08
N THR A 177 -21.82 -1.74 -3.21
CA THR A 177 -23.15 -1.51 -3.79
C THR A 177 -23.20 -1.66 -5.31
N VAL A 178 -22.09 -1.43 -6.03
CA VAL A 178 -22.08 -1.53 -7.51
C VAL A 178 -21.59 -2.89 -7.99
N PHE A 179 -20.70 -3.55 -7.23
CA PHE A 179 -20.12 -4.83 -7.62
C PHE A 179 -20.96 -6.07 -7.28
N SER A 180 -21.91 -5.98 -6.33
CA SER A 180 -22.77 -7.11 -5.96
C SER A 180 -23.76 -7.50 -7.07
N TRP A 181 -24.34 -6.53 -7.80
CA TRP A 181 -25.27 -6.85 -8.89
C TRP A 181 -24.60 -7.40 -10.14
N LEU A 182 -23.41 -6.91 -10.51
CA LEU A 182 -22.68 -7.44 -11.65
C LEU A 182 -22.24 -8.90 -11.43
N SER A 183 -21.84 -9.23 -10.20
CA SER A 183 -21.43 -10.59 -9.83
C SER A 183 -22.62 -11.55 -9.76
N LEU A 184 -23.77 -11.13 -9.23
CA LEU A 184 -25.02 -11.92 -9.26
C LEU A 184 -25.53 -12.14 -10.69
N MET A 185 -25.47 -11.13 -11.55
CA MET A 185 -25.84 -11.26 -12.97
C MET A 185 -24.86 -12.16 -13.73
N GLY A 186 -23.55 -12.03 -13.47
CA GLY A 186 -22.53 -12.89 -14.06
C GLY A 186 -22.68 -14.35 -13.66
N LEU A 187 -22.91 -14.63 -12.37
CA LEU A 187 -23.12 -15.98 -11.87
C LEU A 187 -24.45 -16.58 -12.39
N GLY A 188 -25.53 -15.80 -12.39
CA GLY A 188 -26.83 -16.20 -12.92
C GLY A 188 -26.78 -16.52 -14.42
N GLY A 189 -26.07 -15.70 -15.20
CA GLY A 189 -25.84 -15.94 -16.63
C GLY A 189 -25.10 -17.26 -16.89
N LEU A 190 -24.03 -17.53 -16.12
CA LEU A 190 -23.26 -18.77 -16.22
C LEU A 190 -24.12 -20.02 -15.95
N VAL A 191 -24.94 -19.97 -14.89
CA VAL A 191 -25.84 -21.08 -14.53
C VAL A 191 -26.88 -21.32 -15.62
N LEU A 192 -27.48 -20.26 -16.17
CA LEU A 192 -28.47 -20.38 -17.25
C LEU A 192 -27.88 -21.01 -18.51
N VAL A 193 -26.64 -20.65 -18.89
CA VAL A 193 -25.94 -21.25 -20.02
C VAL A 193 -25.68 -22.74 -19.78
N LEU A 194 -25.22 -23.12 -18.59
CA LEU A 194 -24.97 -24.52 -18.24
C LEU A 194 -26.26 -25.36 -18.23
N VAL A 195 -27.34 -24.84 -17.65
CA VAL A 195 -28.66 -25.48 -17.63
C VAL A 195 -29.21 -25.62 -19.05
N TRP A 196 -29.11 -24.59 -19.88
CA TRP A 196 -29.54 -24.62 -21.27
C TRP A 196 -28.77 -25.68 -22.07
N VAL A 197 -27.45 -25.76 -21.92
CA VAL A 197 -26.61 -26.78 -22.56
C VAL A 197 -27.00 -28.19 -22.09
N MET A 198 -27.24 -28.40 -20.79
CA MET A 198 -27.70 -29.70 -20.26
C MET A 198 -29.08 -30.10 -20.80
N LEU A 199 -30.04 -29.18 -20.84
CA LEU A 199 -31.37 -29.45 -21.36
C LEU A 199 -31.34 -29.75 -22.85
N ARG A 200 -30.51 -29.05 -23.63
CA ARG A 200 -30.33 -29.30 -25.06
C ARG A 200 -29.72 -30.69 -25.31
N ARG A 201 -28.75 -31.12 -24.48
CA ARG A 201 -28.20 -32.48 -24.51
C ARG A 201 -29.26 -33.55 -24.23
N ARG A 202 -30.14 -33.33 -23.24
CA ARG A 202 -31.22 -34.28 -22.91
C ARG A 202 -32.27 -34.40 -24.02
N ARG A 203 -32.65 -33.29 -24.65
CA ARG A 203 -33.62 -33.32 -25.78
C ARG A 203 -33.08 -34.06 -26.99
N VAL A 204 -31.80 -33.89 -27.33
CA VAL A 204 -31.15 -34.58 -28.45
C VAL A 204 -31.00 -36.08 -28.17
N ALA A 205 -30.76 -36.48 -26.91
CA ALA A 205 -30.69 -37.89 -26.52
C ALA A 205 -32.06 -38.59 -26.56
N LYS A 206 -33.14 -37.90 -26.17
CA LYS A 206 -34.49 -38.47 -26.14
C LYS A 206 -35.09 -38.69 -27.55
N ARG A 207 -34.68 -37.89 -28.54
CA ARG A 207 -35.15 -38.00 -29.94
C ARG A 207 -34.56 -39.18 -30.72
N ARG A 208 -33.53 -39.87 -30.18
CA ARG A 208 -32.92 -41.07 -30.79
C ARG A 208 -33.45 -42.40 -30.25
N ARG A 209 -34.31 -42.40 -29.23
CA ARG A 209 -34.95 -43.63 -28.69
C ARG A 209 -36.36 -43.90 -29.24
N GLY A 210 -36.88 -43.04 -30.12
CA GLY A 210 -38.26 -43.13 -30.61
C GLY A 210 -38.41 -43.58 -32.06
N VAL A 211 -37.34 -43.98 -32.73
CA VAL A 211 -37.38 -44.47 -34.13
C VAL A 211 -36.47 -45.68 -34.20
N ASP A 212 -37.06 -46.86 -34.02
CA ASP A 212 -36.70 -48.14 -34.62
C ASP A 212 -37.37 -49.26 -33.83
N LEU A 213 -38.43 -49.86 -34.40
CA LEU A 213 -38.55 -51.31 -34.57
C LEU A 213 -39.63 -51.57 -35.66
N PRO A 214 -39.28 -52.26 -36.77
CA PRO A 214 -40.20 -52.69 -37.82
C PRO A 214 -41.08 -53.86 -37.35
N ASN A 215 -42.11 -54.10 -38.15
CA ASN A 215 -43.41 -54.66 -37.82
C ASN A 215 -43.53 -56.07 -38.39
N ASP A 216 -42.65 -57.01 -37.99
CA ASP A 216 -42.49 -58.25 -38.74
C ASP A 216 -42.29 -59.45 -37.79
N LEU A 217 -43.36 -60.05 -37.26
CA LEU A 217 -43.41 -61.48 -36.89
C LEU A 217 -44.85 -62.02 -37.02
N GLU A 218 -45.20 -62.25 -38.27
CA GLU A 218 -46.19 -63.24 -38.71
C GLU A 218 -45.55 -64.64 -38.60
N VAL A 219 -45.97 -65.47 -37.63
CA VAL A 219 -45.75 -66.93 -37.65
C VAL A 219 -46.91 -67.64 -36.93
N THR A 220 -47.87 -68.08 -37.74
CA THR A 220 -48.57 -69.39 -37.78
C THR A 220 -49.18 -70.04 -36.52
N ALA A 221 -50.44 -70.45 -36.72
CA ALA A 221 -51.40 -71.08 -35.82
C ALA A 221 -51.17 -72.56 -35.53
N VAL A 222 -51.77 -73.05 -34.43
CA VAL A 222 -52.36 -74.40 -34.31
C VAL A 222 -53.61 -74.33 -33.39
N PRO A 223 -54.81 -74.73 -33.85
CA PRO A 223 -55.99 -74.88 -32.99
C PRO A 223 -56.11 -76.33 -32.48
N ALA A 224 -56.58 -76.50 -31.23
CA ALA A 224 -57.05 -77.79 -30.74
C ALA A 224 -58.51 -77.67 -30.30
N THR A 225 -59.40 -78.27 -31.09
CA THR A 225 -60.81 -78.43 -30.79
C THR A 225 -61.05 -79.78 -30.11
N THR A 226 -61.73 -79.70 -28.97
CA THR A 226 -62.76 -80.60 -28.40
C THR A 226 -62.92 -82.03 -28.96
N VAL A 227 -62.87 -83.03 -28.07
CA VAL A 227 -63.70 -84.24 -28.17
C VAL A 227 -64.32 -84.54 -26.80
N VAL A 228 -65.65 -84.58 -26.79
CA VAL A 228 -66.54 -85.07 -25.72
C VAL A 228 -66.76 -86.57 -25.95
N ALA A 229 -66.71 -87.38 -24.89
CA ALA A 229 -67.43 -88.66 -24.84
C ALA A 229 -67.73 -89.06 -23.38
N LYS A 230 -69.02 -89.02 -23.07
CA LYS A 230 -69.86 -89.86 -22.19
C LYS A 230 -69.25 -90.53 -20.94
#